data_AF-A0A932JAZ0-F1
#
_entry.id   AF-A0A932JAZ0-F1
#
_cell.length_a   1.000
_cell.length_b   1.000
_cell.length_c   1.000
_cell.angle_alpha   90.00
_cell.angle_beta   90.00
_cell.angle_gamma   90.00
#
_symmetry.space_group_name_H-M   'P 1'
#
loop_
_entity.id
_entity.type
_entity.pdbx_description
1 polymer ?
#
loop_
_entity_poly.entity_id
_entity_poly.type
_entity_poly.pdbx_seq_one_letter_code
_entity_poly.pdbx_strand_id
1 'polypeptide(L)' 'MSLPPLKPLHSDETLIQLKLDQFRQTPTNELIKSLAPGQAGALKAKPDGTLLDGHHRIKVLRERGVDVNALPREIVSRV' A
#
# COMPACT_ATOMS: atom_id res chain seq x y z
N MET A 1 9.63 18.06 -2.88
CA MET A 1 10.35 16.88 -2.36
C MET A 1 9.56 15.65 -2.80
N SER A 2 10.07 14.85 -3.73
CA SER A 2 9.40 13.63 -4.19
C SER A 2 9.70 12.48 -3.22
N LEU A 3 8.67 11.79 -2.74
CA LEU A 3 8.86 10.58 -1.95
C LEU A 3 9.45 9.46 -2.85
N PRO A 4 10.35 8.61 -2.34
CA PRO A 4 10.86 7.50 -3.10
C PRO A 4 9.73 6.52 -3.51
N PRO A 5 9.92 5.77 -4.61
CA PRO A 5 8.98 4.73 -5.03
C PRO A 5 8.76 3.69 -3.92
N LEU A 6 7.54 3.18 -3.81
CA LEU A 6 7.19 2.15 -2.84
C LEU A 6 7.89 0.84 -3.19
N LYS A 7 8.62 0.29 -2.22
CA LYS A 7 9.32 -0.99 -2.34
C LYS A 7 8.73 -1.97 -1.33
N PRO A 8 8.25 -3.14 -1.75
CA PRO A 8 7.77 -4.13 -0.80
C PRO A 8 8.94 -4.63 0.06
N LEU A 9 8.71 -4.80 1.36
CA LEU A 9 9.71 -5.32 2.31
C LEU A 9 9.97 -6.82 2.08
N HIS A 10 8.97 -7.54 1.59
CA HIS A 10 9.00 -8.98 1.31
C HIS A 10 8.48 -9.24 -0.11
N SER A 11 8.81 -10.40 -0.66
CA SER A 11 8.22 -10.87 -1.92
C SER A 11 6.69 -10.96 -1.81
N ASP A 12 5.99 -10.73 -2.91
CA ASP A 12 4.52 -10.82 -2.97
C ASP A 12 3.99 -12.23 -2.62
N GLU A 13 4.86 -13.25 -2.60
CA GLU A 13 4.55 -14.63 -2.17
C GLU A 13 4.11 -14.70 -0.70
N THR A 14 4.45 -13.71 0.13
CA THR A 14 3.95 -13.64 1.52
C THR A 14 2.51 -13.12 1.60
N LEU A 15 1.92 -12.67 0.49
CA LEU A 15 0.55 -12.15 0.48
C LEU A 15 -0.46 -13.30 0.48
N ILE A 16 -1.31 -13.30 1.50
CA ILE A 16 -2.45 -14.21 1.60
C ILE A 16 -3.40 -14.00 0.41
N GLN A 17 -3.55 -15.01 -0.45
CA GLN A 17 -4.41 -14.96 -1.64
C GLN A 17 -5.86 -14.62 -1.31
N LEU A 18 -6.43 -15.21 -0.26
CA LEU A 18 -7.79 -14.91 0.17
C LEU A 18 -8.02 -13.41 0.44
N LYS A 19 -7.04 -12.72 1.04
CA LYS A 19 -7.13 -11.26 1.26
C LYS A 19 -6.99 -10.49 -0.05
N LEU A 20 -6.13 -10.94 -0.97
CA LEU A 20 -6.03 -10.33 -2.30
C LEU A 20 -7.34 -10.42 -3.05
N ASP A 21 -7.99 -11.58 -3.05
CA ASP A 21 -9.26 -11.77 -3.76
C ASP A 21 -10.39 -10.93 -3.17
N GLN A 22 -10.43 -10.79 -1.83
CA GLN A 22 -11.34 -9.84 -1.17
C GLN A 22 -11.09 -8.39 -1.62
N PHE A 23 -9.83 -7.94 -1.63
CA PHE A 23 -9.52 -6.59 -2.08
C PHE A 23 -9.71 -6.39 -3.59
N ARG A 24 -9.57 -7.43 -4.40
CA ARG A 24 -9.87 -7.40 -5.85
C ARG A 24 -11.35 -7.15 -6.13
N GLN A 25 -12.24 -7.57 -5.24
CA GLN A 25 -13.67 -7.25 -5.31
C GLN A 25 -14.00 -5.84 -4.80
N THR A 26 -13.09 -5.21 -4.04
CA THR A 26 -13.30 -3.86 -3.51
C THR A 26 -13.04 -2.80 -4.59
N PRO A 27 -13.91 -1.79 -4.77
CA PRO A 27 -13.70 -0.70 -5.71
C PRO A 27 -12.38 0.04 -5.48
N THR A 28 -11.73 0.49 -6.57
CA THR A 28 -10.44 1.19 -6.51
C THR A 28 -10.46 2.40 -5.58
N ASN A 29 -11.53 3.20 -5.63
CA ASN A 29 -11.64 4.40 -4.80
C ASN A 29 -11.73 4.06 -3.30
N GLU A 30 -12.41 2.96 -2.95
CA GLU A 30 -12.51 2.50 -1.55
C GLU A 30 -11.18 1.95 -1.04
N LEU A 31 -10.41 1.25 -1.89
CA LEU A 31 -9.06 0.84 -1.55
C LEU A 31 -8.16 2.06 -1.28
N ILE A 32 -8.22 3.08 -2.13
CA ILE A 32 -7.45 4.32 -1.95
C ILE A 32 -7.84 5.02 -0.64
N LYS A 33 -9.15 5.16 -0.36
CA LYS A 33 -9.63 5.74 0.90
C LYS A 33 -9.15 4.96 2.11
N SER A 34 -9.16 3.63 2.06
CA SER A 34 -8.70 2.77 3.17
C SER A 34 -7.21 2.91 3.47
N LEU A 35 -6.43 3.43 2.52
CA LEU A 35 -5.00 3.69 2.63
C LEU A 35 -4.69 5.12 3.10
N ALA A 36 -5.71 5.97 3.29
CA ALA A 36 -5.52 7.33 3.73
C ALA A 36 -4.83 7.39 5.12
N PRO A 37 -3.92 8.36 5.34
CA PRO A 37 -3.28 8.56 6.64
C PRO A 37 -4.27 8.76 7.79
N GLY A 38 -3.89 8.32 8.99
CA GLY A 38 -4.67 8.44 10.23
C GLY A 38 -5.62 7.27 10.49
N GLN A 39 -5.68 6.27 9.60
CA GLN A 39 -6.52 5.09 9.78
C GLN A 39 -5.71 3.86 10.16
N ALA A 40 -6.37 2.87 10.78
CA ALA A 40 -5.73 1.61 11.18
C ALA A 40 -5.09 0.85 9.99
N GLY A 41 -5.62 1.04 8.77
CA GLY A 41 -5.09 0.46 7.55
C GLY A 41 -4.27 1.42 6.69
N ALA A 42 -3.85 2.58 7.21
CA ALA A 42 -3.14 3.58 6.42
C ALA A 42 -1.91 3.01 5.70
N LEU A 43 -1.59 3.57 4.54
CA LEU A 43 -0.36 3.26 3.82
C LEU A 43 0.85 3.76 4.61
N LYS A 44 1.71 2.85 5.07
CA LYS A 44 2.90 3.20 5.86
C LYS A 44 4.17 2.80 5.13
N ALA A 45 5.15 3.69 5.12
CA ALA A 45 6.45 3.43 4.54
C ALA A 45 7.57 4.03 5.39
N LYS A 46 8.77 3.46 5.28
CA LYS A 46 9.99 4.11 5.76
C LYS A 46 10.38 5.28 4.84
N PRO A 47 11.26 6.21 5.30
CA PRO A 47 11.75 7.31 4.47
C PRO A 47 12.41 6.89 3.16
N ASP A 48 12.92 5.66 3.07
CA ASP A 48 13.56 5.08 1.87
C ASP A 48 12.55 4.47 0.86
N GLY A 49 11.26 4.48 1.19
CA GLY A 49 10.17 3.93 0.37
C GLY A 49 9.80 2.49 0.72
N THR A 50 10.46 1.86 1.69
CA THR A 50 10.12 0.49 2.11
C THR A 50 8.74 0.44 2.74
N LEU A 51 7.86 -0.40 2.19
CA LEU A 51 6.46 -0.55 2.59
C LEU A 51 6.35 -1.31 3.91
N LEU A 52 5.72 -0.70 4.90
CA LEU A 52 5.49 -1.26 6.24
C LEU A 52 4.05 -1.76 6.43
N ASP A 53 3.08 -1.13 5.76
CA ASP A 53 1.68 -1.55 5.80
C ASP A 53 0.98 -1.19 4.48
N GLY A 54 -0.09 -1.92 4.15
CA GLY A 54 -0.89 -1.74 2.93
C GLY A 54 -0.51 -2.67 1.77
N HIS A 55 0.34 -3.69 1.97
CA HIS A 55 0.90 -4.54 0.90
C HIS A 55 -0.16 -5.13 -0.04
N HIS A 56 -1.20 -5.77 0.51
CA HIS A 56 -2.25 -6.38 -0.31
C HIS A 56 -2.99 -5.36 -1.19
N ARG A 57 -3.31 -4.18 -0.62
CA ARG A 57 -4.09 -3.16 -1.32
C ARG A 57 -3.23 -2.45 -2.36
N ILE A 58 -1.96 -2.20 -2.06
CA ILE A 58 -0.97 -1.68 -3.03
C ILE A 58 -0.77 -2.66 -4.18
N LYS A 59 -0.70 -3.96 -3.91
CA LYS A 59 -0.60 -4.99 -4.96
C LYS A 59 -1.80 -4.92 -5.92
N VAL A 60 -3.01 -4.92 -5.38
CA VAL A 60 -4.24 -4.81 -6.20
C VAL A 60 -4.30 -3.49 -6.98
N LEU A 61 -3.92 -2.37 -6.37
CA LEU A 61 -3.90 -1.07 -7.05
C LEU A 61 -2.88 -1.03 -8.19
N ARG A 62 -1.69 -1.64 -8.00
CA ARG A 62 -0.69 -1.82 -9.07
C ARG A 62 -1.21 -2.68 -10.22
N GLU A 63 -1.85 -3.80 -9.90
CA GLU A 63 -2.49 -4.69 -10.90
C GLU A 63 -3.52 -3.93 -11.75
N ARG A 64 -4.20 -2.94 -11.15
CA ARG A 64 -5.19 -2.07 -11.82
C ARG A 64 -4.57 -0.86 -12.53
N GLY A 65 -3.25 -0.71 -12.55
CA GLY A 65 -2.57 0.41 -13.22
C GLY A 65 -2.65 1.75 -12.47
N VAL A 66 -2.99 1.75 -11.18
CA VAL A 66 -3.00 2.98 -10.37
C VAL A 66 -1.56 3.34 -9.98
N ASP A 67 -1.22 4.63 -10.10
CA ASP A 67 0.06 5.13 -9.58
C ASP A 67 0.05 5.17 -8.05
N VAL A 68 0.50 4.07 -7.45
CA VAL A 68 0.58 3.93 -6.00
C VAL A 68 1.67 4.80 -5.36
N ASN A 69 2.63 5.31 -6.13
CA ASN A 69 3.72 6.12 -5.58
C ASN A 69 3.26 7.55 -5.25
N ALA A 70 2.20 8.01 -5.93
CA ALA A 70 1.53 9.28 -5.69
C ALA A 70 0.53 9.23 -4.51
N LEU A 71 0.24 8.05 -3.95
CA LEU A 71 -0.72 7.93 -2.85
C LEU A 71 -0.17 8.56 -1.56
N PRO A 72 -1.04 9.22 -0.77
CA PRO A 72 -0.66 9.73 0.54
C PRO A 72 -0.27 8.56 1.45
N ARG A 73 0.83 8.71 2.17
CA ARG A 73 1.40 7.69 3.05
C ARG A 73 2.02 8.30 4.29
N GLU A 74 1.97 7.55 5.38
CA GLU A 74 2.65 7.89 6.62
C GLU A 74 4.11 7.44 6.56
N ILE A 75 5.01 8.37 6.88
CA ILE A 75 6.45 8.08 6.93
C ILE A 75 6.84 7.73 8.37
N VAL A 76 7.23 6.48 8.58
CA VAL A 76 7.61 5.95 9.90
C VAL A 76 9.13 5.86 9.98
N SER A 77 9.74 6.75 10.77
CA SER A 77 11.20 6.87 10.94
C SER A 77 11.76 6.15 12.17
N ARG A 78 10.92 5.68 13.10
CA ARG A 78 11.29 4.86 14.25
C ARG A 78 10.33 3.68 14.38
N VAL A 79 10.90 2.48 14.48
CA VAL A 79 10.23 1.25 14.92
C VAL A 79 10.77 0.89 16.29
#